data_AF-A0A3B8IA58-F1
#
_entry.id   AF-A0A3B8IA58-F1
#
_cell.length_a   1.000
_cell.length_b   1.000
_cell.length_c   1.000
_cell.angle_alpha   90.00
_cell.angle_beta   90.00
_cell.angle_gamma   90.00
#
_symmetry.space_group_name_H-M   'P 1'
#
loop_
_entity.id
_entity.type
_entity.pdbx_description
1 polymer ?
#
loop_
_entity_poly.entity_id
_entity_poly.type
_entity_poly.pdbx_seq_one_letter_code
_entity_poly.pdbx_strand_id
1 'polypeptide(L)'
;MDIIDFFIGLTLVNALPHWVLGIWKGRMFSGLGFGNRANIGYAIINFGISLGLFLYKYGVSGISEQGMFVGGAFVGVMYFILGSWLYRKLHVAYWAKRNSSAA
;
A
#
# COMPACT_ATOMS: atom_id res chain seq x y z
N MET A 1 -9.51 -7.24 21.26
CA MET A 1 -9.59 -6.42 20.05
C MET A 1 -10.90 -5.67 20.11
N ASP A 2 -10.83 -4.35 20.07
CA ASP A 2 -11.99 -3.50 19.93
C ASP A 2 -12.25 -3.23 18.43
N ILE A 3 -13.46 -2.83 18.07
CA ILE A 3 -13.90 -2.64 16.70
C ILE A 3 -13.02 -1.63 15.94
N ILE A 4 -12.48 -0.63 16.65
CA ILE A 4 -11.54 0.34 16.07
C ILE A 4 -10.25 -0.36 15.62
N ASP A 5 -9.74 -1.34 16.37
CA ASP A 5 -8.50 -2.07 16.02
C ASP A 5 -8.70 -2.90 14.76
N PHE A 6 -9.89 -3.49 14.62
CA PHE A 6 -10.29 -4.20 13.42
C PHE A 6 -10.27 -3.26 12.21
N PHE A 7 -10.85 -2.06 12.30
CA PHE A 7 -10.84 -1.11 11.19
C PHE A 7 -9.46 -0.52 10.90
N ILE A 8 -8.62 -0.26 11.91
CA ILE A 8 -7.22 0.13 11.72
C ILE A 8 -6.51 -0.93 10.88
N GLY A 9 -6.58 -2.20 11.30
CA GLY A 9 -5.94 -3.32 10.61
C GLY A 9 -6.51 -3.54 9.20
N LEU A 10 -7.84 -3.58 9.07
CA LEU A 10 -8.53 -3.78 7.79
C LEU A 10 -8.12 -2.73 6.77
N THR A 11 -8.13 -1.45 7.15
CA THR A 11 -7.79 -0.36 6.24
C THR A 11 -6.29 -0.33 5.95
N LEU A 12 -5.42 -0.61 6.93
CA LEU A 12 -3.98 -0.72 6.68
C LEU A 12 -3.65 -1.84 5.68
N VAL A 13 -4.20 -3.03 5.90
CA VAL A 13 -3.95 -4.20 5.05
C VAL A 13 -4.56 -4.02 3.67
N ASN A 14 -5.68 -3.29 3.52
CA ASN A 14 -6.20 -2.92 2.21
C ASN A 14 -5.32 -1.88 1.50
N ALA A 15 -4.71 -0.94 2.22
CA ALA A 15 -3.87 0.07 1.60
C ALA A 15 -2.68 -0.56 0.84
N LEU A 16 -2.03 -1.57 1.42
CA LEU A 16 -0.82 -2.21 0.87
C LEU A 16 -0.98 -2.78 -0.56
N PRO A 17 -1.90 -3.72 -0.85
CA PRO A 17 -2.04 -4.30 -2.19
C PRO A 17 -2.48 -3.27 -3.22
N HIS A 18 -3.37 -2.34 -2.84
CA HIS A 18 -3.79 -1.26 -3.73
C HIS A 18 -2.64 -0.30 -4.05
N TRP A 19 -1.74 -0.06 -3.10
CA TRP A 19 -0.53 0.73 -3.33
C TRP A 19 0.40 0.04 -4.33
N VAL A 20 0.72 -1.23 -4.06
CA VAL A 20 1.61 -2.05 -4.87
C VAL A 20 1.09 -2.13 -6.31
N LEU A 21 -0.16 -2.54 -6.47
CA LEU A 21 -0.78 -2.69 -7.79
C LEU A 21 -0.97 -1.35 -8.49
N GLY A 22 -1.28 -0.28 -7.75
CA GLY A 22 -1.35 1.07 -8.31
C GLY A 22 -0.03 1.50 -8.95
N ILE A 23 1.10 1.29 -8.25
CA ILE A 23 2.43 1.63 -8.75
C ILE A 23 2.84 0.74 -9.92
N TRP A 24 2.56 -0.56 -9.84
CA TRP A 24 2.91 -1.54 -10.87
C TRP A 24 1.99 -1.52 -12.08
N LYS A 25 1.04 -0.57 -12.13
CA LYS A 25 0.00 -0.45 -13.16
C LYS A 25 -0.90 -1.69 -13.26
N GLY A 26 -0.97 -2.47 -12.19
CA GLY A 26 -1.95 -3.55 -12.03
C GLY A 26 -3.37 -2.99 -11.95
N ARG A 27 -4.31 -3.69 -12.57
CA ARG A 27 -5.73 -3.34 -12.55
C ARG A 27 -6.42 -4.25 -11.54
N MET A 28 -6.96 -3.64 -10.49
CA MET A 28 -7.75 -4.33 -9.47
C MET A 28 -9.00 -3.49 -9.21
N PHE A 29 -10.09 -4.16 -8.84
CA PHE A 29 -11.29 -3.47 -8.40
C PHE A 29 -11.03 -2.87 -7.02
N SER A 30 -11.18 -1.56 -6.91
CA SER A 30 -11.09 -0.81 -5.66
C SER A 30 -12.46 -0.22 -5.33
N GLY A 31 -12.65 0.27 -4.11
CA GLY A 31 -13.87 1.02 -3.76
C GLY A 31 -14.07 2.29 -4.60
N LEU A 32 -13.03 2.77 -5.32
CA LEU A 32 -13.09 3.90 -6.25
C LEU A 32 -13.22 3.47 -7.73
N GLY A 33 -13.47 2.19 -8.00
CA GLY A 33 -13.58 1.64 -9.35
C GLY A 33 -12.34 0.86 -9.80
N PHE A 34 -12.23 0.63 -11.12
CA PHE A 34 -11.25 -0.28 -11.70
C PHE A 34 -10.09 0.46 -12.38
N GLY A 35 -8.86 0.18 -11.95
CA GLY A 35 -7.65 0.68 -12.60
C GLY A 35 -6.55 1.13 -11.63
N ASN A 36 -5.38 1.42 -12.18
CA ASN A 36 -4.20 1.79 -11.40
C ASN A 36 -4.38 3.12 -10.63
N ARG A 37 -5.01 4.13 -11.24
CA ARG A 37 -5.29 5.42 -10.58
C ARG A 37 -6.31 5.26 -9.45
N ALA A 38 -7.33 4.43 -9.66
CA ALA A 38 -8.32 4.10 -8.65
C ALA A 38 -7.68 3.36 -7.47
N ASN A 39 -6.77 2.41 -7.76
CA ASN A 39 -5.97 1.72 -6.75
C ASN A 39 -5.13 2.68 -5.90
N ILE A 40 -4.40 3.63 -6.51
CA ILE A 40 -3.62 4.62 -5.75
C ILE A 40 -4.53 5.49 -4.88
N GLY A 41 -5.62 6.01 -5.43
CA GLY A 41 -6.57 6.83 -4.66
C GLY A 41 -7.15 6.05 -3.46
N TYR A 42 -7.54 4.80 -3.69
CA TYR A 42 -8.12 3.96 -2.65
C TYR A 42 -7.09 3.57 -1.59
N ALA A 43 -5.82 3.34 -1.97
CA ALA A 43 -4.74 3.10 -1.03
C ALA A 43 -4.49 4.32 -0.11
N ILE A 44 -4.47 5.53 -0.67
CA ILE A 44 -4.28 6.78 0.09
C ILE A 44 -5.42 6.96 1.10
N ILE A 45 -6.68 6.75 0.68
CA ILE A 45 -7.85 6.85 1.57
C ILE A 45 -7.76 5.82 2.70
N ASN A 46 -7.50 4.55 2.38
CA ASN A 46 -7.39 3.48 3.38
C ASN A 46 -6.25 3.74 4.37
N PHE A 47 -5.09 4.16 3.88
CA PHE A 47 -3.96 4.50 4.73
C PHE A 47 -4.27 5.70 5.63
N GLY A 48 -4.91 6.74 5.09
CA GLY A 48 -5.33 7.91 5.85
C GLY A 48 -6.36 7.57 6.94
N ILE A 49 -7.35 6.73 6.63
CA ILE A 49 -8.33 6.26 7.62
C ILE A 49 -7.62 5.44 8.71
N SER A 50 -6.75 4.51 8.32
CA SER A 50 -6.00 3.68 9.25
C SER A 50 -5.16 4.52 10.22
N LEU A 51 -4.40 5.49 9.69
CA LEU A 51 -3.57 6.40 10.47
C LEU A 51 -4.41 7.32 11.36
N GLY A 52 -5.53 7.86 10.84
CA GLY A 52 -6.44 8.70 11.61
C GLY A 52 -7.05 7.95 12.80
N LEU A 53 -7.55 6.73 12.57
CA LEU A 53 -8.10 5.88 13.64
C LEU A 53 -7.03 5.46 14.66
N PHE A 54 -5.82 5.16 14.19
CA PHE A 54 -4.69 4.85 15.06
C PHE A 54 -4.35 6.02 16.00
N LEU A 55 -4.19 7.22 15.44
CA LEU A 55 -3.89 8.43 16.22
C LEU A 55 -5.05 8.80 17.15
N TYR A 56 -6.30 8.59 16.73
CA TYR A 56 -7.47 8.82 17.56
C TYR A 56 -7.50 7.91 18.80
N LYS A 57 -7.18 6.62 18.62
CA LYS A 57 -7.29 5.63 19.70
C LYS A 57 -6.06 5.55 20.60
N TYR A 58 -4.88 5.50 19.99
CA TYR A 58 -3.62 5.23 20.70
C TYR A 58 -2.75 6.48 20.88
N GLY A 59 -3.09 7.57 20.20
CA GLY A 59 -2.28 8.78 20.19
C GLY A 59 -0.89 8.56 19.59
N VAL A 60 -0.01 9.53 19.81
CA VAL A 60 1.39 9.47 19.36
C VAL A 60 2.21 8.48 20.21
N SER A 61 1.84 8.31 21.49
CA SER A 61 2.45 7.31 22.38
C SER A 61 2.28 5.88 21.88
N GLY A 62 1.17 5.60 21.18
CA GLY A 62 0.91 4.29 20.58
C GLY A 62 1.94 3.83 19.56
N ILE A 63 2.71 4.75 18.97
CA ILE A 63 3.70 4.42 17.93
C ILE A 63 4.76 3.46 18.47
N SER A 64 5.28 3.67 19.68
CA SER A 64 6.28 2.76 20.26
C SER A 64 5.70 1.44 20.74
N GLU A 65 4.38 1.36 20.95
CA GLU A 65 3.72 0.21 21.56
C GLU A 65 3.08 -0.73 20.52
N GLN A 66 2.72 -0.20 19.34
CA GLN A 66 1.96 -0.93 18.33
C GLN A 66 2.83 -1.32 17.12
N GLY A 67 3.77 -2.24 17.34
CA GLY A 67 4.75 -2.66 16.33
C GLY A 67 4.14 -3.19 15.02
N MET A 68 2.97 -3.84 15.07
CA MET A 68 2.31 -4.33 13.86
C MET A 68 1.82 -3.19 12.96
N PHE A 69 1.21 -2.16 13.56
CA PHE A 69 0.77 -0.98 12.82
C PHE A 69 1.98 -0.24 12.23
N VAL A 70 3.01 0.02 13.05
CA VAL A 70 4.22 0.71 12.60
C VAL A 70 4.93 -0.05 11.50
N GLY A 71 5.08 -1.37 11.63
CA GLY A 71 5.68 -2.21 10.59
C GLY A 71 4.88 -2.17 9.28
N GLY A 72 3.56 -2.32 9.34
CA GLY A 72 2.70 -2.23 8.15
C GLY A 72 2.74 -0.85 7.50
N ALA A 73 2.66 0.22 8.30
CA ALA A 73 2.75 1.58 7.80
C ALA A 73 4.13 1.89 7.19
N PHE A 74 5.21 1.42 7.83
CA PHE A 74 6.57 1.53 7.32
C PHE A 74 6.70 0.84 5.96
N VAL A 75 6.22 -0.40 5.82
CA VAL A 75 6.22 -1.11 4.53
C VAL A 75 5.44 -0.33 3.47
N GLY A 76 4.25 0.19 3.81
CA GLY A 76 3.45 1.02 2.89
C GLY A 76 4.20 2.26 2.41
N VAL A 77 4.81 3.01 3.33
CA VAL A 77 5.59 4.23 3.01
C VAL A 77 6.84 3.89 2.20
N MET A 78 7.58 2.84 2.58
CA MET A 78 8.75 2.39 1.81
C MET A 78 8.36 1.98 0.40
N TYR A 79 7.23 1.28 0.23
CA TYR A 79 6.77 0.89 -1.09
C TYR A 79 6.29 2.10 -1.91
N PHE A 80 5.72 3.12 -1.27
CA PHE A 80 5.38 4.34 -1.97
C PHE A 80 6.59 5.03 -2.59
N ILE A 81 7.68 5.12 -1.81
CA ILE A 81 8.92 5.78 -2.23
C ILE A 81 9.68 4.91 -3.25
N LEU A 82 9.92 3.64 -2.90
CA LEU A 82 10.79 2.74 -3.67
C LEU A 82 10.07 1.96 -4.76
N GLY A 83 8.74 1.84 -4.71
CA GLY A 83 7.97 0.98 -5.61
C GLY A 83 8.14 1.37 -7.07
N SER A 84 8.23 2.66 -7.38
CA SER A 84 8.45 3.13 -8.76
C SER A 84 9.83 2.74 -9.32
N TRP A 85 10.84 2.71 -8.44
CA TRP A 85 12.18 2.25 -8.79
C TRP A 85 12.20 0.73 -8.98
N LEU A 86 11.59 -0.03 -8.06
CA LEU A 86 11.44 -1.48 -8.16
C LEU A 86 10.69 -1.89 -9.43
N TYR A 87 9.59 -1.22 -9.76
CA TYR A 87 8.83 -1.47 -10.99
C TYR A 87 9.71 -1.32 -12.24
N ARG A 88 10.53 -0.26 -12.32
CA ARG A 88 11.43 -0.05 -13.47
C ARG A 88 12.54 -1.09 -13.54
N LYS A 89 13.20 -1.41 -12.42
CA LYS A 89 14.35 -2.31 -12.39
C LYS A 89 13.97 -3.78 -12.49
N LEU A 90 12.87 -4.19 -11.87
CA LEU A 90 12.47 -5.60 -11.84
C LEU A 90 11.50 -5.90 -12.97
N HIS A 91 10.40 -5.16 -13.09
CA HIS A 91 9.36 -5.50 -14.06
C HIS A 91 9.76 -5.09 -15.48
N VAL A 92 10.06 -3.80 -15.70
CA VAL A 92 10.34 -3.30 -17.06
C VAL A 92 11.62 -3.93 -17.63
N ALA A 93 12.70 -4.02 -16.85
CA ALA A 93 13.95 -4.60 -17.33
C ALA A 93 13.84 -6.11 -17.63
N TYR A 94 13.09 -6.86 -16.81
CA TYR A 94 12.85 -8.28 -17.05
C TYR A 94 12.16 -8.51 -18.40
N TRP A 95 11.09 -7.77 -18.68
CA TRP A 95 10.36 -7.90 -19.94
C TRP A 95 11.18 -7.43 -21.15
N ALA A 96 11.99 -6.38 -21.01
CA ALA A 96 12.90 -5.95 -22.08
C ALA A 96 13.94 -7.04 -22.45
N LYS A 97 14.52 -7.71 -21.43
CA LYS A 97 15.46 -8.81 -21.65
C LYS A 97 14.80 -10.03 -22.30
N ARG A 98 13.58 -10.37 -21.86
CA ARG A 98 12.82 -11.48 -22.44
C ARG A 98 12.52 -11.27 -23.92
N ASN A 99 12.06 -10.07 -24.29
CA ASN A 99 11.68 -9.76 -25.67
C ASN A 99 12.89 -9.71 -26.62
N SER A 100 14.07 -9.32 -26.13
CA SER A 100 15.32 -9.33 -26.93
C SER A 100 15.94 -10.72 -27.10
N SER A 101 15.58 -11.69 -26.25
CA SER A 101 16.04 -13.08 -26.39
C SER A 101 15.13 -13.94 -27.27
N ALA A 102 13.96 -13.39 -27.67
CA ALA A 102 12.95 -14.07 -28.48
C ALA A 102 12.90 -13.55 -29.94
N ALA A 103 13.73 -12.57 -30.27
CA ALA A 103 13.93 -12.00 -31.61
C ALA A 103 15.29 -12.42 -32.15
#